data_AF-A0A3D1P5D5-F1
#
_entry.id   AF-A0A3D1P5D5-F1
#
_cell.length_a   1.000
_cell.length_b   1.000
_cell.length_c   1.000
_cell.angle_alpha   90.00
_cell.angle_beta   90.00
_cell.angle_gamma   90.00
#
_symmetry.space_group_name_H-M   'P 1'
#
loop_
_entity.id
_entity.type
_entity.pdbx_description
1 polymer ?
#
loop_
_entity_poly.entity_id
_entity_poly.type
_entity_poly.pdbx_seq_one_letter_code
_entity_poly.pdbx_strand_id
1 'polypeptide(L)'
;MNELAIARTTHTGEILEIGGHFGTGGTEDAKYEYDKAPPEILEKVRLIEAICKRYSVPLAAAAIQFPLAHPAISSVVVGVATPEEVKQNIELMNVDIPSELWQEFKASGVLREDAPTP
;
A
#
# COMPACT_ATOMS: atom_id res chain seq x y z
N MET A 1 5.65 14.28 8.02
CA MET A 1 5.18 14.38 6.63
C MET A 1 6.15 13.62 5.74
N ASN A 2 6.04 12.29 5.60
CA ASN A 2 6.71 11.57 4.50
C ASN A 2 6.31 10.09 4.30
N GLU A 3 5.10 9.69 4.71
CA GLU A 3 4.62 8.32 4.54
C GLU A 3 3.69 8.25 3.32
N LEU A 4 4.18 7.64 2.24
CA LEU A 4 3.36 7.24 1.10
C LEU A 4 2.76 5.85 1.34
N ALA A 5 2.04 5.77 2.44
CA ALA A 5 0.89 4.93 2.62
C ALA A 5 -0.03 5.85 3.43
N ILE A 6 -0.85 6.66 2.74
CA ILE A 6 -1.76 7.59 3.43
C ILE A 6 -2.92 6.76 4.00
N ALA A 7 -2.63 6.00 5.06
CA ALA A 7 -3.63 5.48 5.97
C ALA A 7 -3.90 6.58 7.00
N ARG A 8 -4.82 7.49 6.67
CA ARG A 8 -5.30 8.45 7.67
C ARG A 8 -6.32 7.72 8.56
N THR A 9 -5.90 7.38 9.78
CA THR A 9 -6.79 6.80 10.79
C THR A 9 -7.64 7.91 11.39
N THR A 10 -8.95 7.85 11.20
CA THR A 10 -9.91 8.69 11.95
C THR A 10 -10.76 7.78 12.82
N HIS A 11 -10.74 8.00 14.14
CA HIS A 11 -11.48 7.21 15.13
C HIS A 11 -13.02 7.44 15.09
N THR A 12 -13.54 7.96 13.98
CA THR A 12 -14.96 8.26 13.80
C THR A 12 -15.32 8.13 12.31
N GLY A 13 -15.64 6.91 11.88
CA GLY A 13 -16.55 6.64 10.75
C GLY A 13 -16.34 7.38 9.42
N GLU A 14 -15.12 7.49 8.91
CA GLU A 14 -14.86 7.93 7.53
C GLU A 14 -14.10 6.87 6.74
N ILE A 15 -14.50 6.70 5.47
CA ILE A 15 -14.12 5.62 4.57
C ILE A 15 -12.71 5.87 4.04
N LEU A 16 -11.83 4.90 4.22
CA LEU A 16 -10.54 4.85 3.53
C LEU A 16 -10.79 4.50 2.06
N GLU A 17 -10.66 5.47 1.16
CA GLU A 17 -10.56 5.17 -0.26
C GLU A 17 -9.11 4.80 -0.59
N ILE A 18 -8.82 3.49 -0.66
CA ILE A 18 -7.64 3.02 -1.42
C ILE A 18 -8.02 3.11 -2.91
N GLY A 19 -8.21 4.35 -3.38
CA GLY A 19 -8.63 4.69 -4.74
C GLY A 19 -7.42 5.04 -5.59
N GLY A 20 -6.57 4.06 -5.85
CA GLY A 20 -5.51 4.17 -6.86
C GLY A 20 -5.71 3.06 -7.87
N HIS A 21 -5.81 3.40 -9.16
CA HIS A 21 -5.52 2.41 -10.20
C HIS A 21 -4.15 1.82 -9.87
N PHE A 22 -4.10 0.59 -9.33
CA PHE A 22 -2.87 -0.13 -9.01
C PHE A 22 -1.97 -0.38 -10.24
N GLY A 23 -2.37 0.11 -11.42
CA GLY A 23 -1.78 -0.17 -12.72
C GLY A 23 -1.00 0.97 -13.38
N THR A 24 -0.97 2.21 -12.85
CA THR A 24 -0.15 3.26 -13.53
C THR A 24 1.33 3.19 -13.20
N GLY A 25 1.72 2.50 -12.12
CA GLY A 25 3.09 2.40 -11.64
C GLY A 25 3.82 3.74 -11.48
N GLY A 26 5.11 3.73 -11.15
CA GLY A 26 5.95 4.93 -11.08
C GLY A 26 6.26 5.56 -12.46
N THR A 27 5.22 5.92 -13.23
CA THR A 27 5.30 6.54 -14.57
C THR A 27 5.20 8.06 -14.48
N GLU A 28 5.64 8.77 -15.53
CA GLU A 28 5.66 10.25 -15.56
C GLU A 28 4.24 10.88 -15.51
N ASP A 29 3.20 10.09 -15.76
CA ASP A 29 1.79 10.49 -15.70
C ASP A 29 1.13 10.16 -14.34
N ALA A 30 1.87 9.59 -13.38
CA ALA A 30 1.33 9.27 -12.07
C ALA A 30 0.91 10.56 -11.33
N LYS A 31 -0.27 10.51 -10.71
CA LYS A 31 -0.81 11.62 -9.92
C LYS A 31 -0.64 11.35 -8.43
N TYR A 32 -0.24 12.38 -7.69
CA TYR A 32 -0.19 12.41 -6.24
C TYR A 32 -0.91 13.67 -5.76
N GLU A 33 -1.86 13.54 -4.82
CA GLU A 33 -2.66 14.69 -4.33
C GLU A 33 -3.26 15.52 -5.48
N TYR A 34 -3.79 14.84 -6.50
CA TYR A 34 -4.36 15.41 -7.74
C TYR A 34 -3.40 16.17 -8.67
N ASP A 35 -2.12 16.33 -8.29
CA ASP A 35 -1.06 16.92 -9.09
C ASP A 35 -0.08 15.86 -9.64
N LYS A 36 0.86 16.27 -10.50
CA LYS A 36 1.92 15.37 -10.98
C LYS A 36 2.76 14.88 -9.80
N ALA A 37 2.99 13.57 -9.73
CA ALA A 37 3.83 13.00 -8.70
C ALA A 37 5.26 13.57 -8.82
N PRO A 38 5.78 14.21 -7.76
CA PRO A 38 7.13 14.75 -7.82
C PRO A 38 8.16 13.61 -7.83
N PRO A 39 9.38 13.85 -8.35
CA PRO A 39 10.35 12.79 -8.62
C PRO A 39 10.68 11.90 -7.41
N GLU A 40 10.71 12.47 -6.22
CA GLU A 40 10.96 11.74 -4.97
C GLU A 40 9.86 10.74 -4.61
N ILE A 41 8.62 11.02 -5.02
CA ILE A 41 7.47 10.13 -4.83
C ILE A 41 7.51 9.00 -5.84
N LEU A 42 7.83 9.32 -7.10
CA LEU A 42 8.01 8.31 -8.15
C LEU A 42 9.12 7.32 -7.81
N GLU A 43 10.24 7.80 -7.28
CA GLU A 43 11.35 6.93 -6.89
C GLU A 43 10.99 6.01 -5.72
N LYS A 44 10.24 6.52 -4.73
CA LYS A 44 9.70 5.70 -3.65
C LYS A 44 8.76 4.61 -4.17
N VAL A 45 7.85 4.94 -5.09
CA VAL A 45 6.94 3.95 -5.70
C VAL A 45 7.72 2.87 -6.45
N ARG A 46 8.72 3.26 -7.24
CA ARG A 46 9.59 2.30 -7.94
C ARG A 46 10.35 1.39 -6.98
N LEU A 47 10.82 1.92 -5.86
CA LEU A 47 11.48 1.13 -4.82
C LEU A 47 10.52 0.10 -4.21
N ILE A 48 9.28 0.51 -3.90
CA ILE A 48 8.23 -0.39 -3.39
C ILE A 48 7.96 -1.51 -4.40
N GLU A 49 7.73 -1.16 -5.67
CA GLU A 49 7.50 -2.12 -6.75
C GLU A 49 8.67 -3.10 -6.90
N ALA A 50 9.90 -2.61 -6.84
CA ALA A 50 11.09 -3.43 -6.97
C ALA A 50 11.24 -4.43 -5.80
N ILE A 51 10.92 -4.02 -4.57
CA ILE A 51 10.94 -4.90 -3.40
C ILE A 51 9.85 -5.97 -3.54
N CYS A 52 8.60 -5.57 -3.76
CA CYS A 52 7.48 -6.50 -3.99
C CYS A 52 7.80 -7.53 -5.07
N LYS A 53 8.39 -7.09 -6.18
CA LYS A 53 8.81 -7.98 -7.28
C LYS A 53 9.87 -9.00 -6.87
N ARG A 54 10.84 -8.64 -6.01
CA ARG A 54 11.87 -9.59 -5.52
C ARG A 54 11.26 -10.73 -4.72
N TYR A 55 10.27 -10.43 -3.89
CA TYR A 55 9.56 -11.42 -3.09
C TYR A 55 8.39 -12.10 -3.83
N SER A 56 8.15 -11.73 -5.09
CA SER A 56 6.99 -12.19 -5.87
C SER A 56 5.64 -11.91 -5.18
N VAL A 57 5.57 -10.83 -4.41
CA VAL A 57 4.36 -10.39 -3.71
C VAL A 57 3.68 -9.30 -4.53
N PRO A 58 2.36 -9.39 -4.80
CA PRO A 58 1.63 -8.29 -5.42
C PRO A 58 1.67 -7.04 -4.53
N LEU A 59 2.02 -5.89 -5.09
CA LEU A 59 2.06 -4.62 -4.34
C LEU A 59 0.71 -4.33 -3.66
N ALA A 60 -0.39 -4.59 -4.36
CA ALA A 60 -1.74 -4.41 -3.83
C ALA A 60 -2.00 -5.28 -2.58
N ALA A 61 -1.44 -6.48 -2.49
CA ALA A 61 -1.56 -7.33 -1.30
C ALA A 61 -0.85 -6.70 -0.10
N ALA A 62 0.39 -6.22 -0.29
CA ALA A 62 1.11 -5.51 0.75
C ALA A 62 0.36 -4.23 1.20
N ALA A 63 -0.20 -3.49 0.25
CA ALA A 63 -0.93 -2.26 0.53
C ALA A 63 -2.20 -2.46 1.37
N ILE A 64 -2.97 -3.52 1.12
CA ILE A 64 -4.21 -3.79 1.87
C ILE A 64 -3.96 -4.48 3.21
N GLN A 65 -2.90 -5.29 3.33
CA GLN A 65 -2.57 -6.01 4.56
C GLN A 65 -1.80 -5.15 5.57
N PHE A 66 -0.92 -4.24 5.10
CA PHE A 66 -0.08 -3.43 5.99
C PHE A 66 -0.83 -2.64 7.06
N PRO A 67 -1.92 -1.89 6.76
CA PRO A 67 -2.61 -1.09 7.77
C PRO A 67 -3.21 -1.93 8.89
N LEU A 68 -3.58 -3.18 8.62
CA LEU A 68 -4.17 -4.10 9.60
C LEU A 68 -3.17 -4.55 10.68
N ALA A 69 -1.86 -4.33 10.48
CA ALA A 69 -0.87 -4.58 11.51
C ALA A 69 -0.94 -3.60 12.69
N HIS A 70 -1.54 -2.42 12.49
CA HIS A 70 -1.60 -1.42 13.54
C HIS A 70 -2.78 -1.71 14.49
N PRO A 71 -2.56 -1.80 15.82
CA PRO A 71 -3.61 -2.22 16.77
C PRO A 71 -4.81 -1.27 16.86
N ALA A 72 -4.65 -0.02 16.44
CA ALA A 72 -5.76 0.96 16.37
C ALA A 72 -6.66 0.81 15.12
N ILE A 73 -6.29 -0.05 14.16
CA ILE A 73 -7.03 -0.25 12.90
C ILE A 73 -7.82 -1.56 13.01
N SER A 74 -9.16 -1.46 12.99
CA SER A 74 -10.04 -2.64 13.07
C SER A 74 -10.47 -3.16 11.70
N SER A 75 -10.45 -2.32 10.67
CA SER A 75 -10.80 -2.69 9.30
C SER A 75 -10.17 -1.74 8.28
N VAL A 76 -10.04 -2.24 7.05
CA VAL A 76 -9.59 -1.50 5.87
C VAL A 76 -10.72 -1.57 4.85
N VAL A 77 -11.14 -0.43 4.32
CA VAL A 77 -12.11 -0.37 3.23
C VAL A 77 -11.33 -0.30 1.91
N VAL A 78 -11.70 -1.13 0.96
CA VAL A 78 -11.11 -1.15 -0.39
C VAL A 78 -12.23 -0.87 -1.39
N GLY A 79 -12.00 0.05 -2.31
CA GLY A 79 -12.97 0.39 -3.35
C GLY A 79 -13.18 -0.79 -4.30
N VAL A 80 -14.43 -0.99 -4.73
CA VAL A 80 -14.82 -2.00 -5.72
C VAL A 80 -15.85 -1.41 -6.67
N ALA A 81 -15.60 -1.52 -7.98
CA ALA A 81 -16.51 -1.14 -9.05
C ALA A 81 -17.21 -2.37 -9.65
N THR A 82 -16.60 -3.56 -9.54
CA THR A 82 -17.11 -4.80 -10.13
C THR A 82 -17.10 -5.97 -9.12
N PRO A 83 -17.97 -6.99 -9.30
CA PRO A 83 -17.92 -8.21 -8.49
C PRO A 83 -16.58 -8.97 -8.59
N GLU A 84 -15.91 -8.89 -9.73
CA GLU A 84 -14.59 -9.49 -9.94
C GLU A 84 -13.54 -8.84 -9.06
N GLU A 85 -13.57 -7.52 -8.90
CA GLU A 85 -12.67 -6.78 -7.99
C GLU A 85 -12.88 -7.19 -6.53
N VAL A 86 -14.11 -7.54 -6.12
CA VAL A 86 -14.36 -8.10 -4.78
C VAL A 86 -13.57 -9.40 -4.59
N LYS A 87 -13.61 -10.31 -5.57
CA LYS A 87 -12.87 -11.58 -5.50
C LYS A 87 -11.36 -11.35 -5.48
N GLN A 88 -10.87 -10.43 -6.31
CA GLN A 88 -9.45 -10.06 -6.34
C GLN A 88 -8.98 -9.49 -5.01
N ASN A 89 -9.76 -8.60 -4.38
CA ASN A 89 -9.43 -8.05 -3.07
C ASN A 89 -9.37 -9.15 -1.99
N ILE A 90 -10.30 -10.11 -2.03
CA ILE A 90 -10.27 -11.26 -1.11
C ILE A 90 -9.02 -12.11 -1.36
N GLU A 91 -8.65 -12.38 -2.62
CA GLU A 91 -7.44 -13.13 -2.96
C GLU A 91 -6.18 -12.41 -2.45
N LEU A 92 -6.06 -11.10 -2.69
CA LEU A 92 -4.95 -10.28 -2.21
C LEU A 92 -4.84 -10.28 -0.68
N MET A 93 -5.98 -10.30 0.03
CA MET A 93 -6.01 -10.36 1.50
C MET A 93 -5.50 -11.70 2.06
N ASN A 94 -5.51 -12.75 1.25
CA ASN A 94 -5.05 -14.09 1.63
C ASN A 94 -3.66 -14.44 1.06
N VAL A 95 -2.96 -13.49 0.43
CA VAL A 95 -1.58 -13.71 0.00
C VAL A 95 -0.68 -13.81 1.22
N ASP A 96 0.08 -14.89 1.33
CA ASP A 96 1.13 -15.03 2.33
C ASP A 96 2.29 -14.07 2.02
N ILE A 97 2.50 -13.08 2.87
CA ILE A 97 3.59 -12.10 2.72
C ILE A 97 4.72 -12.47 3.69
N PRO A 98 5.93 -12.77 3.20
CA PRO A 98 7.06 -13.10 4.06
C PRO A 98 7.45 -11.90 4.93
N SER A 99 7.79 -12.17 6.19
CA SER A 99 8.21 -11.15 7.16
C SER A 99 9.41 -10.32 6.69
N GLU A 100 10.24 -10.94 5.85
CA GLU A 100 11.45 -10.39 5.23
C GLU A 100 11.13 -9.23 4.29
N LEU A 101 9.99 -9.26 3.61
CA LEU A 101 9.53 -8.14 2.78
C LEU A 101 9.29 -6.89 3.64
N TRP A 102 8.65 -7.06 4.81
CA TRP A 102 8.40 -5.97 5.74
C TRP A 102 9.70 -5.41 6.35
N GLN A 103 10.63 -6.30 6.70
CA GLN A 103 11.95 -5.91 7.18
C GLN A 103 12.72 -5.12 6.11
N GLU A 104 12.64 -5.55 4.85
CA GLU A 104 13.29 -4.84 3.75
C GLU A 104 12.69 -3.47 3.50
N PHE A 105 11.36 -3.31 3.59
CA PHE A 105 10.74 -1.99 3.53
C PHE A 105 11.23 -1.05 4.63
N LYS A 106 11.45 -1.55 5.84
CA LYS A 106 12.03 -0.76 6.93
C LYS A 106 13.48 -0.39 6.63
N ALA A 107 14.29 -1.37 6.24
CA ALA A 107 15.71 -1.16 5.91
C ALA A 107 15.91 -0.20 4.73
N SER A 108 14.98 -0.19 3.77
CA SER A 108 15.02 0.69 2.59
C SER A 108 14.39 2.08 2.83
N GLY A 109 13.93 2.36 4.06
CA GLY A 109 13.27 3.63 4.40
C GLY A 109 11.91 3.85 3.74
N VAL A 110 11.30 2.79 3.20
CA VAL A 110 9.92 2.82 2.69
C VAL A 110 8.94 2.89 3.86
N LEU A 111 9.19 2.07 4.89
CA LEU A 111 8.48 2.12 6.16
C LEU A 111 9.38 2.70 7.24
N ARG A 112 8.78 3.34 8.24
CA ARG A 112 9.50 3.70 9.46
C ARG A 112 9.90 2.44 10.23
N GLU A 113 11.04 2.50 10.91
CA GLU A 113 11.55 1.36 11.70
C GLU A 113 10.55 0.91 12.78
N ASP A 114 9.82 1.87 13.38
CA ASP A 114 8.84 1.67 14.44
C ASP A 114 7.43 1.30 13.94
N ALA A 115 7.21 1.26 12.62
CA ALA A 115 5.92 0.88 12.07
C ALA A 115 5.60 -0.59 12.42
N PRO A 116 4.41 -0.90 12.99
CA PRO A 116 3.99 -2.28 13.16
C PRO A 116 3.80 -2.93 11.79
N THR A 117 4.22 -4.18 11.65
CA THR A 117 4.12 -4.96 10.41
C THR A 117 3.47 -6.30 10.73
N PRO A 118 2.73 -6.89 9.78
CA PRO A 118 2.12 -8.21 9.95
C PRO A 118 3.15 -9.30 10.31
#